data_AF-A0A1I2PZC3-F1
#
_entry.id   AF-A0A1I2PZC3-F1
#
_cell.length_a   1.000
_cell.length_b   1.000
_cell.length_c   1.000
_cell.angle_alpha   90.00
_cell.angle_beta   90.00
_cell.angle_gamma   90.00
#
_symmetry.space_group_name_H-M   'P 1'
#
loop_
_entity.id
_entity.type
_entity.pdbx_description
1 polymer ?
#
loop_
_entity_poly.entity_id
_entity_poly.type
_entity_poly.pdbx_seq_one_letter_code
_entity_poly.pdbx_strand_id
1 'polypeptide(L)'
;MKKLMSKNPVWLICTITVFVVTCYWMLFASDRYISQTNIVLESPQISAPTLNVRNILSGSGGHGDMLLLRDYLLSVDMLKKVQVNNDFREHFSNKKIDFLSRLADQNVSLEELHQYYLKQISVELDEYANVLRIKVNAFTPMVANGIANFLLSEGERHMNAMGQRLAAEQVNFLEAQVVALSENFEKARQALLDYQNKYGLISPTDTVESLSAVVAGLEGQLSNLQSNRTALVSYQSRKSPDVVKMDSQIAAIKTQIAIERARMAQQSGDALNVKSADYQSLELKMQFAKESYSGALAALENTRIEAARKLKQISVLQSPTFPEYPVEPRRIYNSVTFGLIAIFLSLIVQMIMLIIKDHRD
;
A
#
# COMPACT_ATOMS: atom_id res chain seq x y z
N MET A 1 -42.72 18.25 -54.15
CA MET A 1 -41.80 18.77 -53.10
C MET A 1 -41.84 20.31 -52.95
N LYS A 2 -41.77 21.12 -54.01
CA LYS A 2 -41.80 22.61 -53.90
C LYS A 2 -43.04 23.22 -53.21
N LYS A 3 -44.23 22.63 -53.35
CA LYS A 3 -45.48 23.12 -52.72
C LYS A 3 -45.63 22.79 -51.22
N LEU A 4 -44.87 21.84 -50.68
CA LEU A 4 -44.91 21.50 -49.24
C LEU A 4 -43.98 22.42 -48.43
N MET A 5 -42.85 22.81 -49.01
CA MET A 5 -41.84 23.67 -48.37
C MET A 5 -42.26 25.14 -48.25
N SER A 6 -43.19 25.64 -49.07
CA SER A 6 -43.66 27.03 -48.99
C SER A 6 -44.80 27.26 -47.98
N LYS A 7 -45.38 26.19 -47.42
CA LYS A 7 -46.44 26.28 -46.40
C LYS A 7 -45.93 26.16 -44.96
N ASN A 8 -44.77 25.52 -44.75
CA ASN A 8 -44.21 25.25 -43.41
C ASN A 8 -42.76 25.76 -43.31
N PRO A 9 -42.51 26.97 -42.78
CA PRO A 9 -41.15 27.55 -42.71
C PRO A 9 -40.17 26.69 -41.90
N VAL A 10 -40.65 25.89 -40.94
CA VAL A 10 -39.84 24.99 -40.11
C VAL A 10 -39.08 23.95 -40.94
N TRP A 11 -39.74 23.34 -41.94
CA TRP A 11 -39.12 22.31 -42.77
C TRP A 11 -38.02 22.88 -43.68
N LEU A 12 -38.20 24.12 -44.14
CA LEU A 12 -37.18 24.83 -44.92
C LEU A 12 -35.95 25.17 -44.06
N ILE A 13 -36.16 25.67 -42.83
CA ILE A 13 -35.07 25.93 -41.88
C ILE A 13 -34.33 24.64 -41.50
N CYS A 14 -35.07 23.55 -41.27
CA CYS A 14 -34.49 22.25 -40.95
C CYS A 14 -33.60 21.73 -42.08
N THR A 15 -34.11 21.72 -43.31
CA THR A 15 -33.36 21.23 -44.48
C THR A 15 -32.11 22.06 -44.76
N ILE A 16 -32.20 23.39 -44.65
CA ILE A 16 -31.03 24.28 -44.79
C ILE A 16 -30.01 24.00 -43.69
N THR A 17 -30.43 23.91 -42.42
CA THR A 17 -29.52 23.64 -41.29
C THR A 17 -28.80 22.31 -41.45
N VAL A 18 -29.51 21.23 -41.82
CA VAL A 18 -28.92 19.91 -42.06
C VAL A 18 -27.94 19.95 -43.23
N PHE A 19 -28.26 20.67 -44.31
CA PHE A 19 -27.37 20.82 -45.45
C PHE A 19 -26.08 21.56 -45.08
N VAL A 20 -26.17 22.68 -44.34
CA VAL A 20 -25.01 23.45 -43.88
C VAL A 20 -24.12 22.60 -42.98
N VAL A 21 -24.69 21.89 -42.02
CA VAL A 21 -23.93 21.03 -41.10
C VAL A 21 -23.27 19.87 -41.84
N THR A 22 -23.99 19.20 -42.75
CA THR A 22 -23.43 18.11 -43.56
C THR A 22 -22.27 18.61 -44.43
N CYS A 23 -22.43 19.79 -45.05
CA CYS A 23 -21.39 20.44 -45.84
C CYS A 23 -20.14 20.76 -44.99
N TYR A 24 -20.34 21.22 -43.75
CA TYR A 24 -19.24 21.44 -42.81
C TYR A 24 -18.46 20.16 -42.51
N TRP A 25 -19.15 19.08 -42.12
CA TRP A 25 -18.49 17.81 -41.79
C TRP A 25 -17.81 17.16 -43.01
N MET A 26 -18.35 17.36 -44.22
CA MET A 26 -17.77 16.79 -45.43
C MET A 26 -16.59 17.57 -46.00
N LEU A 27 -16.60 18.91 -45.94
CA LEU A 27 -15.60 19.73 -46.65
C LEU A 27 -14.62 20.44 -45.71
N PHE A 28 -15.05 20.84 -44.52
CA PHE A 28 -14.27 21.72 -43.65
C PHE A 28 -13.69 21.02 -42.43
N ALA A 29 -14.37 20.00 -41.89
CA ALA A 29 -13.90 19.32 -40.69
C ALA A 29 -12.54 18.65 -40.92
N SER A 30 -11.59 18.94 -40.02
CA SER A 30 -10.24 18.40 -40.11
C SER A 30 -10.17 16.96 -39.64
N ASP A 31 -9.31 16.20 -40.30
CA ASP A 31 -9.06 14.80 -39.98
C ASP A 31 -8.29 14.67 -38.66
N ARG A 32 -8.73 13.73 -37.82
CA ARG A 32 -8.15 13.44 -36.51
C ARG A 32 -7.66 12.01 -36.45
N TYR A 33 -6.39 11.89 -36.11
CA TYR A 33 -5.65 10.65 -35.93
C TYR A 33 -5.56 10.34 -34.44
N ILE A 34 -5.80 9.08 -34.09
CA ILE A 34 -5.86 8.63 -32.70
C ILE A 34 -4.74 7.63 -32.45
N SER A 35 -3.77 8.01 -31.62
CA SER A 35 -2.78 7.08 -31.09
C SER A 35 -3.24 6.53 -29.76
N GLN A 36 -3.12 5.22 -29.56
CA GLN A 36 -3.59 4.53 -28.37
C GLN A 36 -2.47 3.68 -27.76
N THR A 37 -2.38 3.68 -26.44
CA THR A 37 -1.47 2.82 -25.68
C THR A 37 -2.21 2.23 -24.48
N ASN A 38 -1.91 0.99 -24.16
CA ASN A 38 -2.52 0.25 -23.06
C ASN A 38 -1.43 -0.11 -22.04
N ILE A 39 -1.65 0.29 -20.80
CA ILE A 39 -0.69 0.12 -19.71
C ILE A 39 -1.30 -0.73 -18.61
N VAL A 40 -0.49 -1.61 -18.02
CA VAL A 40 -0.85 -2.39 -16.83
C VAL A 40 0.19 -2.10 -15.74
N LEU A 41 -0.28 -2.08 -14.49
CA LEU A 41 0.59 -1.96 -13.33
C LEU A 41 1.00 -3.37 -12.89
N GLU A 42 2.30 -3.63 -12.83
CA GLU A 42 2.81 -4.88 -12.26
C GLU A 42 2.69 -4.80 -10.74
N SER A 43 1.78 -5.59 -10.18
CA SER A 43 1.76 -5.87 -8.75
C SER A 43 2.51 -7.18 -8.54
N PRO A 44 3.75 -7.18 -8.00
CA PRO A 44 4.45 -8.42 -7.68
C PRO A 44 3.74 -9.13 -6.51
N GLN A 45 2.71 -9.91 -6.82
CA GLN A 45 2.03 -10.77 -5.84
C GLN A 45 2.73 -12.13 -5.83
N ILE A 46 3.46 -12.43 -4.74
CA ILE A 46 4.02 -13.78 -4.52
C ILE A 46 3.57 -14.38 -3.18
N SER A 47 2.90 -13.63 -2.30
CA SER A 47 2.50 -14.19 -1.01
C SER A 47 1.16 -14.93 -1.11
N ALA A 48 1.16 -16.19 -0.68
CA ALA A 48 -0.05 -16.94 -0.32
C ALA A 48 -1.00 -16.07 0.53
N PRO A 49 -2.33 -16.30 0.49
CA PRO A 49 -3.32 -15.44 1.11
C PRO A 49 -3.23 -15.54 2.64
N THR A 50 -2.26 -14.86 3.24
CA THR A 50 -2.29 -14.51 4.65
C THR A 50 -3.19 -13.30 4.75
N LEU A 51 -4.31 -13.45 5.46
CA LEU A 51 -5.24 -12.37 5.81
C LEU A 51 -4.50 -11.29 6.61
N ASN A 52 -3.86 -10.37 5.88
CA ASN A 52 -3.17 -9.24 6.46
C ASN A 52 -4.24 -8.15 6.66
N VAL A 53 -4.56 -7.83 7.91
CA VAL A 53 -5.60 -6.84 8.31
C VAL A 53 -5.35 -5.48 7.64
N ARG A 54 -4.09 -5.20 7.29
CA ARG A 54 -3.66 -4.03 6.52
C ARG A 54 -4.28 -3.95 5.12
N ASN A 55 -4.50 -5.08 4.44
CA ASN A 55 -5.12 -5.12 3.10
C ASN A 55 -6.64 -4.93 3.14
N ILE A 56 -7.30 -5.26 4.26
CA ILE A 56 -8.73 -5.04 4.47
C ILE A 56 -9.00 -3.58 4.84
N LEU A 57 -8.12 -2.96 5.63
CA LEU A 57 -8.23 -1.55 6.01
C LEU A 57 -7.81 -0.58 4.90
N SER A 58 -6.92 -0.99 3.99
CA SER A 58 -6.42 -0.09 2.94
C SER A 58 -7.29 -0.04 1.68
N GLY A 59 -8.25 -0.95 1.48
CA GLY A 59 -9.27 -0.90 0.42
C GLY A 59 -8.77 -0.79 -1.04
N SER A 60 -7.45 -0.81 -1.28
CA SER A 60 -6.83 -0.34 -2.51
C SER A 60 -5.73 -1.31 -2.92
N GLY A 61 -6.12 -2.45 -3.51
CA GLY A 61 -5.21 -3.21 -4.35
C GLY A 61 -5.09 -2.52 -5.69
N GLY A 62 -3.92 -1.97 -6.05
CA GLY A 62 -3.50 -1.56 -7.40
C GLY A 62 -4.26 -0.43 -8.12
N HIS A 63 -5.56 -0.25 -7.88
CA HIS A 63 -6.43 0.70 -8.59
C HIS A 63 -6.10 2.15 -8.24
N GLY A 64 -5.72 2.42 -6.98
CA GLY A 64 -5.31 3.76 -6.56
C GLY A 64 -4.13 4.30 -7.36
N ASP A 65 -3.11 3.47 -7.59
CA ASP A 65 -1.90 3.86 -8.33
C ASP A 65 -2.20 4.18 -9.81
N MET A 66 -3.12 3.44 -10.46
CA MET A 66 -3.55 3.74 -11.83
C MET A 66 -4.37 5.04 -11.93
N LEU A 67 -5.20 5.33 -10.93
CA LEU A 67 -5.94 6.59 -10.85
C LEU A 67 -5.01 7.77 -10.60
N LEU A 68 -3.99 7.60 -9.75
CA LEU A 68 -2.95 8.61 -9.55
C LEU A 68 -2.17 8.87 -10.85
N LEU A 69 -1.81 7.82 -11.60
CA LEU A 69 -1.19 7.97 -12.90
C LEU A 69 -2.10 8.71 -13.88
N ARG A 70 -3.40 8.38 -13.93
CA ARG A 70 -4.38 9.08 -14.75
C ARG A 70 -4.41 10.58 -14.45
N ASP A 71 -4.54 10.94 -13.18
CA ASP A 71 -4.63 12.34 -12.77
C ASP A 71 -3.31 13.09 -13.05
N TYR A 72 -2.17 12.42 -12.88
CA TYR A 72 -0.86 12.95 -13.27
C TYR A 72 -0.77 13.19 -14.79
N LEU A 73 -1.17 12.24 -15.62
CA LEU A 73 -1.18 12.39 -17.08
C LEU A 73 -2.13 13.49 -17.56
N LEU A 74 -3.24 13.70 -16.85
CA LEU A 74 -4.20 14.75 -17.14
C LEU A 74 -3.87 16.10 -16.47
N SER A 75 -2.80 16.18 -15.68
CA SER A 75 -2.43 17.36 -14.90
C SER A 75 -1.87 18.51 -15.76
N VAL A 76 -1.92 19.72 -15.19
CA VAL A 76 -1.28 20.91 -15.76
C VAL A 76 0.25 20.74 -15.85
N ASP A 77 0.85 20.01 -14.91
CA ASP A 77 2.30 19.77 -14.92
C ASP A 77 2.72 18.85 -16.06
N MET A 78 1.90 17.85 -16.41
CA MET A 78 2.12 17.06 -17.61
C MET A 78 1.96 17.90 -18.88
N LEU A 79 0.92 18.73 -18.96
CA LEU A 79 0.76 19.67 -20.08
C LEU A 79 1.99 20.57 -20.26
N LYS A 80 2.56 21.09 -19.16
CA LYS A 80 3.77 21.92 -19.21
C LYS A 80 4.96 21.19 -19.80
N LYS A 81 5.06 19.87 -19.60
CA LYS A 81 6.11 19.04 -20.19
C LYS A 81 5.83 18.72 -21.66
N VAL A 82 4.57 18.42 -22.01
CA VAL A 82 4.15 18.13 -23.38
C VAL A 82 4.39 19.33 -24.29
N GLN A 83 4.07 20.55 -23.85
CA GLN A 83 4.26 21.76 -24.66
C GLN A 83 5.73 22.02 -25.02
N VAL A 84 6.68 21.65 -24.15
CA VAL A 84 8.11 21.89 -24.37
C VAL A 84 8.71 20.85 -25.32
N ASN A 85 8.19 19.62 -25.34
CA ASN A 85 8.81 18.51 -26.05
C ASN A 85 8.11 18.12 -27.36
N ASN A 86 6.86 18.56 -27.61
CA ASN A 86 6.06 18.15 -28.77
C ASN A 86 5.42 19.34 -29.51
N ASP A 87 5.89 20.58 -29.27
CA ASP A 87 5.37 21.80 -29.90
C ASP A 87 3.84 21.90 -29.91
N PHE A 88 3.21 21.47 -28.81
CA PHE A 88 1.76 21.29 -28.71
C PHE A 88 0.99 22.55 -29.13
N ARG A 89 1.42 23.73 -28.68
CA ARG A 89 0.75 24.99 -29.01
C ARG A 89 0.80 25.27 -30.52
N GLU A 90 1.92 25.02 -31.18
CA GLU A 90 2.09 25.29 -32.62
C GLU A 90 1.23 24.33 -33.46
N HIS A 91 1.29 23.03 -33.15
CA HIS A 91 0.52 22.02 -33.89
C HIS A 91 -0.98 22.29 -33.83
N PHE A 92 -1.52 22.52 -32.63
CA PHE A 92 -2.96 22.64 -32.42
C PHE A 92 -3.52 24.03 -32.78
N SER A 93 -2.67 25.06 -32.95
CA SER A 93 -3.08 26.40 -33.44
C SER A 93 -2.93 26.58 -34.95
N ASN A 94 -2.49 25.54 -35.68
CA ASN A 94 -2.24 25.62 -37.11
C ASN A 94 -3.51 26.02 -37.89
N LYS A 95 -3.38 26.99 -38.80
CA LYS A 95 -4.48 27.52 -39.63
C LYS A 95 -5.08 26.49 -40.60
N LYS A 96 -4.40 25.38 -40.86
CA LYS A 96 -4.94 24.27 -41.67
C LYS A 96 -6.06 23.50 -40.96
N ILE A 97 -6.17 23.65 -39.64
CA ILE A 97 -7.20 23.02 -38.82
C ILE A 97 -8.47 23.86 -38.88
N ASP A 98 -9.63 23.20 -38.87
CA ASP A 98 -10.93 23.85 -38.88
C ASP A 98 -11.14 24.76 -37.66
N PHE A 99 -11.91 25.83 -37.86
CA PHE A 99 -12.04 26.90 -36.87
C PHE A 99 -12.66 26.44 -35.53
N LEU A 100 -13.48 25.38 -35.55
CA LEU A 100 -14.13 24.84 -34.35
C LEU A 100 -13.20 23.92 -33.57
N SER A 101 -12.33 23.18 -34.25
CA SER A 101 -11.45 22.18 -33.64
C SER A 101 -10.09 22.74 -33.27
N ARG A 102 -9.62 23.81 -33.92
CA ARG A 102 -8.31 24.41 -33.65
C ARG A 102 -8.27 25.12 -32.30
N LEU A 103 -7.07 25.24 -31.75
CA LEU A 103 -6.80 26.19 -30.68
C LEU A 103 -6.90 27.62 -31.23
N ALA A 104 -7.57 28.52 -30.51
CA ALA A 104 -7.87 29.87 -30.99
C ALA A 104 -6.61 30.68 -31.33
N ASP A 105 -5.60 30.58 -30.47
CA ASP A 105 -4.29 31.21 -30.64
C ASP A 105 -3.20 30.36 -29.97
N GLN A 106 -1.95 30.51 -30.41
CA GLN A 106 -0.79 29.90 -29.79
C GLN A 106 -0.54 30.45 -28.37
N ASN A 107 -0.92 31.71 -28.12
CA ASN A 107 -0.65 32.45 -26.88
C ASN A 107 -1.82 32.45 -25.87
N VAL A 108 -2.73 31.47 -25.95
CA VAL A 108 -3.81 31.31 -24.98
C VAL A 108 -3.28 31.10 -23.55
N SER A 109 -4.12 31.42 -22.57
CA SER A 109 -3.85 31.18 -21.14
C SER A 109 -3.59 29.69 -20.87
N LEU A 110 -2.91 29.39 -19.76
CA LEU A 110 -2.58 28.00 -19.41
C LEU A 110 -3.85 27.19 -19.11
N GLU A 111 -4.85 27.82 -18.51
CA GLU A 111 -6.13 27.24 -18.15
C GLU A 111 -6.94 26.85 -19.40
N GLU A 112 -7.01 27.73 -20.40
CA GLU A 112 -7.65 27.44 -21.68
C GLU A 112 -6.91 26.34 -22.45
N LEU A 113 -5.57 26.38 -22.43
CA LEU A 113 -4.76 25.33 -23.04
C LEU A 113 -5.01 23.97 -22.38
N HIS A 114 -5.14 23.94 -21.06
CA HIS A 114 -5.43 22.73 -20.31
C HIS A 114 -6.82 22.17 -20.60
N GLN A 115 -7.85 23.03 -20.67
CA GLN A 115 -9.18 22.60 -21.11
C GLN A 115 -9.15 22.03 -22.54
N TYR A 116 -8.34 22.60 -23.43
CA TYR A 116 -8.15 22.07 -24.77
C TYR A 116 -7.41 20.72 -24.77
N TYR A 117 -6.35 20.61 -23.97
CA TYR A 117 -5.59 19.38 -23.76
C TYR A 117 -6.48 18.21 -23.31
N LEU A 118 -7.37 18.44 -22.33
CA LEU A 118 -8.32 17.44 -21.84
C LEU A 118 -9.35 16.99 -22.89
N LYS A 119 -9.59 17.77 -23.96
CA LYS A 119 -10.43 17.35 -25.08
C LYS A 119 -9.68 16.45 -26.08
N GLN A 120 -8.36 16.57 -26.16
CA GLN A 120 -7.54 15.81 -27.09
C GLN A 120 -6.99 14.53 -26.48
N ILE A 121 -6.80 14.50 -25.16
CA ILE A 121 -6.20 13.36 -24.46
C ILE A 121 -7.21 12.81 -23.48
N SER A 122 -7.52 11.52 -23.64
CA SER A 122 -8.34 10.78 -22.68
C SER A 122 -7.52 9.66 -22.06
N VAL A 123 -7.67 9.53 -20.74
CA VAL A 123 -7.04 8.47 -19.94
C VAL A 123 -8.14 7.79 -19.15
N GLU A 124 -8.44 6.55 -19.53
CA GLU A 124 -9.57 5.78 -19.04
C GLU A 124 -9.05 4.50 -18.39
N LEU A 125 -9.47 4.24 -17.15
CA LEU A 125 -9.23 2.98 -16.48
C LEU A 125 -10.35 2.01 -16.83
N ASP A 126 -10.01 0.88 -17.43
CA ASP A 126 -10.93 -0.25 -17.53
C ASP A 126 -10.80 -1.11 -16.27
N GLU A 127 -11.78 -1.00 -15.37
CA GLU A 127 -11.81 -1.73 -14.10
C GLU A 127 -11.93 -3.25 -14.29
N TYR A 128 -12.56 -3.70 -15.38
CA TYR A 128 -12.74 -5.13 -15.65
C TYR A 128 -11.45 -5.76 -16.17
N ALA A 129 -10.77 -5.07 -17.08
CA ALA A 129 -9.49 -5.54 -17.65
C ALA A 129 -8.27 -5.15 -16.79
N ASN A 130 -8.43 -4.23 -15.84
CA ASN A 130 -7.35 -3.60 -15.07
C ASN A 130 -6.26 -3.01 -15.99
N VAL A 131 -6.69 -2.27 -17.01
CA VAL A 131 -5.81 -1.64 -18.01
C VAL A 131 -6.10 -0.15 -18.05
N LEU A 132 -5.04 0.67 -17.99
CA LEU A 132 -5.11 2.10 -18.25
C LEU A 132 -4.94 2.35 -19.75
N ARG A 133 -5.99 2.86 -20.40
CA ARG A 133 -5.99 3.19 -21.83
C ARG A 133 -5.75 4.68 -21.98
N ILE A 134 -4.67 5.03 -22.67
CA ILE A 134 -4.36 6.42 -23.02
C ILE A 134 -4.65 6.58 -24.50
N LYS A 135 -5.49 7.55 -24.85
CA LYS A 135 -5.85 7.91 -26.22
C LYS A 135 -5.44 9.36 -26.45
N VAL A 136 -4.71 9.59 -27.53
CA VAL A 136 -4.26 10.92 -27.94
C VAL A 136 -4.77 11.22 -29.32
N ASN A 137 -5.58 12.27 -29.42
CA ASN A 137 -6.13 12.78 -30.66
C ASN A 137 -5.25 13.94 -31.17
N ALA A 138 -4.84 13.86 -32.43
CA ALA A 138 -4.15 14.98 -33.08
C ALA A 138 -4.47 15.05 -34.58
N PHE A 139 -4.20 16.20 -35.20
CA PHE A 139 -4.47 16.42 -36.63
C PHE A 139 -3.44 15.81 -37.59
N THR A 140 -2.38 15.18 -37.06
CA THR A 140 -1.42 14.41 -37.87
C THR A 140 -1.01 13.15 -37.12
N PRO A 141 -0.72 12.03 -37.82
CA PRO A 141 -0.36 10.77 -37.18
C PRO A 141 0.95 10.86 -36.39
N MET A 142 1.93 11.61 -36.90
CA MET A 142 3.21 11.83 -36.23
C MET A 142 3.04 12.50 -34.87
N VAL A 143 2.23 13.56 -34.78
CA VAL A 143 2.02 14.27 -33.51
C VAL A 143 1.18 13.45 -32.54
N ALA A 144 0.16 12.73 -33.02
CA ALA A 144 -0.63 11.83 -32.15
C ALA A 144 0.28 10.77 -31.50
N ASN A 145 1.13 10.13 -32.30
CA ASN A 145 2.07 9.12 -31.82
C ASN A 145 3.17 9.71 -30.92
N GLY A 146 3.72 10.88 -31.28
CA GLY A 146 4.76 11.56 -30.50
C GLY A 146 4.28 11.92 -29.10
N ILE A 147 3.11 12.54 -28.99
CA ILE A 147 2.51 12.89 -27.69
C ILE A 147 2.18 11.63 -26.89
N ALA A 148 1.62 10.58 -27.51
CA ALA A 148 1.32 9.34 -26.81
C ALA A 148 2.58 8.64 -26.26
N ASN A 149 3.66 8.59 -27.04
CA ASN A 149 4.97 8.10 -26.57
C ASN A 149 5.53 8.94 -25.44
N PHE A 150 5.40 10.27 -25.53
CA PHE A 150 5.86 11.17 -24.49
C PHE A 150 5.09 10.98 -23.18
N LEU A 151 3.76 10.89 -23.23
CA LEU A 151 2.91 10.62 -22.07
C LEU A 151 3.25 9.27 -21.43
N LEU A 152 3.44 8.23 -22.24
CA LEU A 152 3.84 6.91 -21.75
C LEU A 152 5.18 6.98 -21.00
N SER A 153 6.22 7.55 -21.62
CA SER A 153 7.55 7.63 -21.03
C SER A 153 7.58 8.49 -19.76
N GLU A 154 6.89 9.62 -19.75
CA GLU A 154 6.77 10.49 -18.57
C GLU A 154 5.97 9.84 -17.44
N GLY A 155 4.90 9.12 -17.78
CA GLY A 155 4.09 8.34 -16.84
C GLY A 155 4.90 7.22 -16.20
N GLU A 156 5.61 6.45 -17.02
CA GLU A 156 6.57 5.43 -16.58
C GLU A 156 7.60 5.98 -15.60
N ARG A 157 8.27 7.06 -15.99
CA ARG A 157 9.29 7.69 -15.15
C ARG A 157 8.71 8.17 -13.83
N HIS A 158 7.54 8.81 -13.85
CA HIS A 158 6.91 9.33 -12.65
C HIS A 158 6.54 8.23 -11.66
N MET A 159 5.87 7.18 -12.12
CA MET A 159 5.46 6.07 -11.25
C MET A 159 6.66 5.30 -10.73
N ASN A 160 7.65 4.98 -11.58
CA ASN A 160 8.86 4.29 -11.13
C ASN A 160 9.62 5.13 -10.07
N ALA A 161 9.75 6.44 -10.27
CA ALA A 161 10.38 7.32 -9.28
C ALA A 161 9.58 7.39 -7.97
N MET A 162 8.24 7.44 -8.05
CA MET A 162 7.37 7.43 -6.87
C MET A 162 7.47 6.10 -6.11
N GLY A 163 7.42 4.97 -6.81
CA GLY A 163 7.58 3.63 -6.24
C GLY A 163 8.94 3.45 -5.56
N GLN A 164 10.02 3.90 -6.21
CA GLN A 164 11.37 3.86 -5.64
C GLN A 164 11.49 4.73 -4.39
N ARG A 165 10.93 5.95 -4.41
CA ARG A 165 10.95 6.85 -3.25
C ARG A 165 10.18 6.26 -2.07
N LEU A 166 8.97 5.76 -2.28
CA LEU A 166 8.15 5.15 -1.23
C LEU A 166 8.82 3.89 -0.66
N ALA A 167 9.43 3.06 -1.51
CA ALA A 167 10.20 1.91 -1.07
C ALA A 167 11.41 2.31 -0.21
N ALA A 168 12.16 3.34 -0.63
CA ALA A 168 13.30 3.86 0.13
C ALA A 168 12.87 4.45 1.47
N GLU A 169 11.79 5.24 1.51
CA GLU A 169 11.22 5.79 2.75
C GLU A 169 10.81 4.67 3.73
N GLN A 170 10.17 3.60 3.24
CA GLN A 170 9.77 2.46 4.07
C GLN A 170 10.98 1.70 4.64
N VAL A 171 12.03 1.51 3.85
CA VAL A 171 13.28 0.88 4.32
C VAL A 171 13.95 1.77 5.38
N ASN A 172 14.13 3.05 5.11
CA ASN A 172 14.74 4.00 6.04
C ASN A 172 13.99 4.07 7.38
N PHE A 173 12.64 4.04 7.34
CA PHE A 173 11.81 4.00 8.53
C PHE A 173 12.06 2.73 9.37
N LEU A 174 12.11 1.56 8.72
CA LEU A 174 12.37 0.29 9.42
C LEU A 174 13.81 0.19 9.93
N GLU A 175 14.79 0.72 9.21
CA GLU A 175 16.18 0.80 9.68
C GLU A 175 16.28 1.60 10.97
N ALA A 176 15.66 2.79 11.02
CA ALA A 176 15.60 3.59 12.24
C ALA A 176 14.88 2.85 13.39
N GLN A 177 13.79 2.13 13.07
CA GLN A 177 13.04 1.35 14.06
C GLN A 177 13.85 0.18 14.62
N VAL A 178 14.62 -0.51 13.78
CA VAL A 178 15.52 -1.61 14.18
C VAL A 178 16.61 -1.10 15.11
N VAL A 179 17.21 0.06 14.82
CA VAL A 179 18.22 0.68 15.71
C VAL A 179 17.60 1.00 17.07
N ALA A 180 16.44 1.67 17.09
CA ALA A 180 15.76 2.01 18.35
C ALA A 180 15.37 0.76 19.18
N LEU A 181 14.89 -0.30 18.52
CA LEU A 181 14.54 -1.55 19.19
C LEU A 181 15.76 -2.32 19.66
N SER A 182 16.87 -2.27 18.93
CA SER A 182 18.16 -2.84 19.34
C SER A 182 18.65 -2.17 20.63
N GLU A 183 18.64 -0.84 20.70
CA GLU A 183 19.01 -0.11 21.92
C GLU A 183 18.09 -0.45 23.10
N ASN A 184 16.78 -0.57 22.86
CA ASN A 184 15.82 -0.94 23.91
C ASN A 184 16.05 -2.37 24.41
N PHE A 185 16.36 -3.31 23.50
CA PHE A 185 16.72 -4.67 23.86
C PHE A 185 18.00 -4.70 24.70
N GLU A 186 19.04 -3.96 24.31
CA GLU A 186 20.28 -3.87 25.08
C GLU A 186 20.07 -3.24 26.46
N LYS A 187 19.25 -2.19 26.57
CA LYS A 187 18.88 -1.60 27.87
C LYS A 187 18.14 -2.59 28.76
N ALA A 188 17.16 -3.33 28.22
CA ALA A 188 16.42 -4.33 28.98
C ALA A 188 17.30 -5.51 29.40
N ARG A 189 18.20 -5.95 28.52
CA ARG A 189 19.21 -6.97 28.80
C ARG A 189 20.16 -6.53 29.92
N GLN A 190 20.68 -5.31 29.84
CA GLN A 190 21.57 -4.76 30.86
C GLN A 190 20.86 -4.61 32.21
N ALA A 191 19.61 -4.14 32.24
CA ALA A 191 18.84 -4.04 33.47
C ALA A 191 18.61 -5.40 34.15
N LEU A 192 18.37 -6.46 33.37
CA LEU A 192 18.28 -7.83 33.89
C LEU A 192 19.62 -8.32 34.45
N LEU A 193 20.72 -8.10 33.72
CA LEU A 193 22.07 -8.47 34.16
C LEU A 193 22.49 -7.72 35.43
N ASP A 194 22.23 -6.41 35.50
CA ASP A 194 22.53 -5.59 36.67
C ASP A 194 21.73 -6.06 37.89
N TYR A 195 20.48 -6.47 37.69
CA TYR A 195 19.65 -7.07 38.73
C TYR A 195 20.22 -8.40 39.22
N GLN A 196 20.60 -9.30 38.30
CA GLN A 196 21.23 -10.58 38.61
C GLN A 196 22.54 -10.38 39.39
N ASN A 197 23.39 -9.46 38.94
CA ASN A 197 24.66 -9.12 39.58
C ASN A 197 24.47 -8.54 40.98
N LYS A 198 23.50 -7.62 41.16
CA LYS A 198 23.22 -6.98 42.46
C LYS A 198 22.82 -7.97 43.53
N TYR A 199 22.06 -9.00 43.16
CA TYR A 199 21.58 -10.00 44.12
C TYR A 199 22.42 -11.29 44.12
N GLY A 200 23.35 -11.47 43.18
CA GLY A 200 24.16 -12.68 43.04
C GLY A 200 23.33 -13.91 42.67
N LEU A 201 22.19 -13.71 42.01
CA LEU A 201 21.20 -14.75 41.68
C LEU A 201 21.06 -14.80 40.17
N ILE A 202 21.24 -15.98 39.57
CA ILE A 202 20.97 -16.22 38.14
C ILE A 202 19.46 -16.23 37.91
N SER A 203 18.73 -16.91 38.80
CA SER A 203 17.27 -16.98 38.83
C SER A 203 16.81 -17.18 40.29
N PRO A 204 15.83 -16.39 40.79
CA PRO A 204 15.26 -16.57 42.12
C PRO A 204 14.61 -17.94 42.32
N THR A 205 13.97 -18.49 41.28
CA THR A 205 13.34 -19.82 41.34
C THR A 205 14.38 -20.91 41.43
N ASP A 206 15.43 -20.85 40.61
CA ASP A 206 16.49 -21.87 40.56
C ASP A 206 17.28 -21.91 41.88
N THR A 207 17.40 -20.75 42.54
CA THR A 207 18.06 -20.65 43.85
C THR A 207 17.24 -21.39 44.92
N VAL A 208 15.93 -21.17 44.98
CA VAL A 208 15.05 -21.88 45.92
C VAL A 208 15.00 -23.38 45.63
N GLU A 209 14.92 -23.76 44.35
CA GLU A 209 14.93 -25.15 43.94
C GLU A 209 16.25 -25.84 44.35
N SER A 210 17.39 -25.19 44.12
CA SER A 210 18.71 -25.69 44.54
C SER A 210 18.81 -25.86 46.06
N LEU A 211 18.40 -24.86 46.85
CA LEU A 211 18.36 -24.98 48.32
C LEU A 211 17.40 -26.08 48.79
N SER A 212 16.25 -26.23 48.14
CA SER A 212 15.27 -27.27 48.47
C SER A 212 15.82 -28.67 48.20
N ALA A 213 16.57 -28.85 47.10
CA ALA A 213 17.26 -30.10 46.80
C ALA A 213 18.34 -30.42 47.85
N VAL A 214 19.10 -29.42 48.32
CA VAL A 214 20.10 -29.60 49.39
C VAL A 214 19.44 -30.03 50.71
N VAL A 215 18.35 -29.35 51.12
CA VAL A 215 17.61 -29.70 52.35
C VAL A 215 17.01 -31.11 52.24
N ALA A 216 16.39 -31.46 51.12
CA ALA A 216 15.86 -32.81 50.89
C ALA A 216 16.96 -33.89 50.97
N GLY A 217 18.14 -33.61 50.42
CA GLY A 217 19.31 -34.50 50.53
C GLY A 217 19.77 -34.70 51.98
N LEU A 218 19.84 -33.62 52.77
CA LEU A 218 20.20 -33.69 54.19
C LEU A 218 19.13 -34.42 55.02
N GLU A 219 17.85 -34.24 54.72
CA GLU A 219 16.74 -34.98 55.37
C GLU A 219 16.80 -36.47 55.06
N GLY A 220 17.14 -36.86 53.83
CA GLY A 220 17.40 -38.25 53.46
C GLY A 220 18.55 -38.84 54.27
N GLN A 221 19.66 -38.11 54.43
CA GLN A 221 20.79 -38.53 55.27
C GLN A 221 20.39 -38.66 56.75
N LEU A 222 19.60 -37.73 57.28
CA LEU A 222 19.08 -37.77 58.64
C LEU A 222 18.23 -39.02 58.88
N SER A 223 17.33 -39.33 57.95
CA SER A 223 16.45 -40.51 58.03
C SER A 223 17.25 -41.82 58.06
N ASN A 224 18.30 -41.92 57.25
CA ASN A 224 19.21 -43.07 57.25
C ASN A 224 19.96 -43.21 58.58
N LEU A 225 20.54 -42.12 59.11
CA LEU A 225 21.24 -42.12 60.40
C LEU A 225 20.30 -42.49 61.56
N GLN A 226 19.07 -41.97 61.56
CA GLN A 226 18.06 -42.29 62.58
C GLN A 226 17.62 -43.76 62.52
N SER A 227 17.43 -44.31 61.32
CA SER A 227 17.11 -45.73 61.12
C SER A 227 18.24 -46.63 61.63
N ASN A 228 19.48 -46.31 61.25
CA ASN A 228 20.66 -47.04 61.71
C ASN A 228 20.83 -46.96 63.23
N ARG A 229 20.61 -45.78 63.83
CA ARG A 229 20.62 -45.61 65.28
C ARG A 229 19.58 -46.50 65.96
N THR A 230 18.36 -46.54 65.41
CA THR A 230 17.25 -47.35 65.96
C THR A 230 17.61 -48.83 65.93
N ALA A 231 18.22 -49.29 64.84
CA ALA A 231 18.76 -50.65 64.74
C ALA A 231 19.85 -50.88 65.80
N LEU A 232 20.85 -50.00 65.92
CA LEU A 232 21.93 -50.10 66.92
C LEU A 232 21.42 -50.19 68.36
N VAL A 233 20.47 -49.34 68.76
CA VAL A 233 19.91 -49.30 70.12
C VAL A 233 19.06 -50.54 70.45
N SER A 234 18.62 -51.31 69.44
CA SER A 234 17.87 -52.55 69.67
C SER A 234 18.72 -53.68 70.27
N TYR A 235 20.05 -53.63 70.10
CA TYR A 235 20.99 -54.63 70.61
C TYR A 235 22.18 -54.04 71.38
N GLN A 236 22.38 -52.72 71.40
CA GLN A 236 23.42 -52.05 72.20
C GLN A 236 22.83 -51.10 73.24
N SER A 237 23.57 -50.90 74.34
CA SER A 237 23.25 -49.88 75.34
C SER A 237 23.31 -48.47 74.75
N ARG A 238 22.40 -47.58 75.19
CA ARG A 238 22.36 -46.17 74.76
C ARG A 238 23.64 -45.37 75.06
N LYS A 239 24.52 -45.90 75.92
CA LYS A 239 25.81 -45.29 76.28
C LYS A 239 27.00 -45.91 75.53
N SER A 240 26.77 -46.81 74.56
CA SER A 240 27.87 -47.37 73.77
C SER A 240 28.55 -46.26 72.94
N PRO A 241 29.87 -46.34 72.72
CA PRO A 241 30.58 -45.36 71.89
C PRO A 241 29.98 -45.20 70.48
N ASP A 242 29.46 -46.28 69.90
CA ASP A 242 28.84 -46.28 68.57
C ASP A 242 27.52 -45.50 68.54
N VAL A 243 26.67 -45.67 69.57
CA VAL A 243 25.41 -44.91 69.68
C VAL A 243 25.69 -43.43 69.92
N VAL A 244 26.67 -43.09 70.77
CA VAL A 244 27.07 -41.69 71.03
C VAL A 244 27.64 -41.03 69.76
N LYS A 245 28.44 -41.76 68.98
CA LYS A 245 28.94 -41.28 67.68
C LYS A 245 27.79 -41.01 66.71
N MET A 246 26.83 -41.93 66.59
CA MET A 246 25.67 -41.75 65.73
C MET A 246 24.80 -40.57 66.19
N ASP A 247 24.64 -40.38 67.51
CA ASP A 247 23.94 -39.23 68.09
C ASP A 247 24.62 -37.90 67.74
N SER A 248 25.96 -37.85 67.76
CA SER A 248 26.70 -36.66 67.34
C SER A 248 26.52 -36.34 65.85
N GLN A 249 26.49 -37.35 64.98
CA GLN A 249 26.26 -37.19 63.55
C GLN A 249 24.84 -36.71 63.26
N ILE A 250 23.85 -37.28 63.95
CA ILE A 250 22.45 -36.83 63.87
C ILE A 250 22.32 -35.38 64.33
N ALA A 251 22.99 -34.99 65.42
CA ALA A 251 22.98 -33.62 65.90
C ALA A 251 23.63 -32.64 64.89
N ALA A 252 24.75 -33.04 64.28
CA ALA A 252 25.43 -32.24 63.25
C ALA A 252 24.53 -32.03 62.01
N ILE A 253 23.93 -33.11 61.48
CA ILE A 253 23.02 -33.02 60.32
C ILE A 253 21.78 -32.20 60.64
N LYS A 254 21.18 -32.36 61.83
CA LYS A 254 20.05 -31.53 62.27
C LYS A 254 20.41 -30.05 62.31
N THR A 255 21.62 -29.73 62.78
CA THR A 255 22.12 -28.34 62.82
C THR A 255 22.29 -27.81 61.40
N GLN A 256 22.86 -28.59 60.49
CA GLN A 256 23.00 -28.19 59.09
C GLN A 256 21.64 -27.97 58.41
N ILE A 257 20.66 -28.86 58.63
CA ILE A 257 19.28 -28.70 58.12
C ILE A 257 18.67 -27.40 58.66
N ALA A 258 18.87 -27.08 59.93
CA ALA A 258 18.37 -25.83 60.52
C ALA A 258 19.02 -24.59 59.88
N ILE A 259 20.32 -24.64 59.60
CA ILE A 259 21.05 -23.56 58.92
C ILE A 259 20.52 -23.37 57.49
N GLU A 260 20.40 -24.44 56.70
CA GLU A 260 19.93 -24.33 55.32
C GLU A 260 18.43 -23.97 55.25
N ARG A 261 17.59 -24.45 56.16
CA ARG A 261 16.19 -24.02 56.27
C ARG A 261 16.08 -22.55 56.70
N ALA A 262 16.94 -22.08 57.59
CA ALA A 262 16.98 -20.67 57.96
C ALA A 262 17.45 -19.79 56.80
N ARG A 263 18.48 -20.23 56.06
CA ARG A 263 18.97 -19.58 54.83
C ARG A 263 17.88 -19.51 53.77
N MET A 264 17.16 -20.61 53.57
CA MET A 264 15.98 -20.68 52.70
C MET A 264 14.89 -19.75 53.21
N ALA A 265 14.52 -19.74 54.50
CA ALA A 265 13.50 -18.82 55.02
C ALA A 265 13.87 -17.33 54.86
N GLN A 266 15.15 -17.00 55.04
CA GLN A 266 15.70 -15.65 54.80
C GLN A 266 15.65 -15.27 53.32
N GLN A 267 15.84 -16.25 52.46
CA GLN A 267 15.75 -16.11 51.01
C GLN A 267 14.36 -16.36 50.44
N SER A 268 13.37 -16.85 51.20
CA SER A 268 12.03 -17.27 50.73
C SER A 268 10.87 -16.52 51.40
N GLY A 269 11.16 -15.55 52.28
CA GLY A 269 10.13 -14.69 52.88
C GLY A 269 9.51 -13.68 51.90
N ASP A 270 8.81 -12.68 52.43
CA ASP A 270 8.15 -11.62 51.64
C ASP A 270 9.12 -10.89 50.68
N ALA A 271 10.39 -10.77 51.08
CA ALA A 271 11.46 -10.24 50.26
C ALA A 271 11.79 -11.07 49.01
N LEU A 272 11.53 -12.38 48.99
CA LEU A 272 11.71 -13.20 47.79
C LEU A 272 10.58 -13.02 46.80
N ASN A 273 9.34 -12.99 47.28
CA ASN A 273 8.18 -12.81 46.39
C ASN A 273 8.32 -11.50 45.61
N VAL A 274 8.74 -10.43 46.29
CA VAL A 274 9.05 -9.14 45.66
C VAL A 274 10.22 -9.28 44.67
N LYS A 275 11.33 -9.92 45.07
CA LYS A 275 12.49 -10.11 44.18
C LYS A 275 12.20 -10.99 42.96
N SER A 276 11.36 -12.00 43.09
CA SER A 276 10.93 -12.89 42.02
C SER A 276 10.00 -12.17 41.06
N ALA A 277 9.06 -11.36 41.57
CA ALA A 277 8.19 -10.53 40.74
C ALA A 277 8.99 -9.48 39.94
N ASP A 278 9.96 -8.81 40.58
CA ASP A 278 10.84 -7.85 39.91
C ASP A 278 11.71 -8.51 38.84
N TYR A 279 12.30 -9.68 39.15
CA TYR A 279 13.07 -10.48 38.19
C TYR A 279 12.22 -10.87 36.99
N GLN A 280 11.03 -11.44 37.22
CA GLN A 280 10.14 -11.89 36.17
C GLN A 280 9.64 -10.72 35.31
N SER A 281 9.43 -9.54 35.91
CA SER A 281 9.13 -8.32 35.15
C SER A 281 10.28 -7.91 34.23
N LEU A 282 11.53 -7.94 34.70
CA LEU A 282 12.71 -7.62 33.90
C LEU A 282 12.96 -8.65 32.79
N GLU A 283 12.77 -9.93 33.09
CA GLU A 283 12.88 -11.03 32.13
C GLU A 283 11.83 -10.89 31.02
N LEU A 284 10.56 -10.66 31.36
CA LEU A 284 9.50 -10.41 30.39
C LEU A 284 9.78 -9.17 29.54
N LYS A 285 10.30 -8.09 30.12
CA LYS A 285 10.69 -6.88 29.38
C LYS A 285 11.81 -7.17 28.37
N MET A 286 12.83 -7.92 28.79
CA MET A 286 13.93 -8.33 27.91
C MET A 286 13.43 -9.23 26.78
N GLN A 287 12.59 -10.22 27.09
CA GLN A 287 12.02 -11.13 26.10
C GLN A 287 11.12 -10.39 25.11
N PHE A 288 10.26 -9.49 25.58
CA PHE A 288 9.43 -8.66 24.72
C PHE A 288 10.26 -7.75 23.81
N ALA A 289 11.32 -7.13 24.34
CA ALA A 289 12.23 -6.30 23.55
C ALA A 289 12.98 -7.12 22.48
N LYS A 290 13.40 -8.35 22.82
CA LYS A 290 14.03 -9.30 21.89
C LYS A 290 13.09 -9.70 20.77
N GLU A 291 11.85 -10.07 21.09
CA GLU A 291 10.83 -10.44 20.10
C GLU A 291 10.48 -9.28 19.19
N SER A 292 10.33 -8.08 19.74
CA SER A 292 10.09 -6.85 18.98
C SER A 292 11.24 -6.54 18.01
N TYR A 293 12.49 -6.62 18.50
CA TYR A 293 13.68 -6.44 17.66
C TYR A 293 13.76 -7.49 16.54
N SER A 294 13.55 -8.76 16.86
CA SER A 294 13.53 -9.86 15.87
C SER A 294 12.44 -9.66 14.81
N GLY A 295 11.24 -9.27 15.23
CA GLY A 295 10.13 -8.98 14.32
C GLY A 295 10.43 -7.79 13.40
N ALA A 296 11.02 -6.72 13.91
CA ALA A 296 11.42 -5.57 13.10
C ALA A 296 12.54 -5.91 12.11
N LEU A 297 13.50 -6.76 12.50
CA LEU A 297 14.56 -7.22 11.60
C LEU A 297 13.99 -8.07 10.45
N ALA A 298 13.07 -8.98 10.75
CA ALA A 298 12.37 -9.76 9.73
C ALA A 298 11.52 -8.86 8.80
N ALA A 299 10.86 -7.83 9.34
CA ALA A 299 10.13 -6.86 8.54
C ALA A 299 11.05 -6.03 7.62
N LEU A 300 12.22 -5.61 8.12
CA LEU A 300 13.23 -4.89 7.34
C LEU A 300 13.74 -5.74 6.17
N GLU A 301 14.07 -7.01 6.42
CA GLU A 301 14.57 -7.91 5.37
C GLU A 301 13.52 -8.15 4.28
N ASN A 302 12.28 -8.44 4.68
CA ASN A 302 11.17 -8.56 3.73
C ASN A 302 10.96 -7.27 2.94
N THR A 303 11.03 -6.11 3.59
CA THR A 303 10.86 -4.81 2.92
C THR A 303 11.98 -4.52 1.93
N ARG A 304 13.23 -4.90 2.24
CA ARG A 304 14.36 -4.78 1.29
C ARG A 304 14.15 -5.65 0.05
N ILE A 305 13.66 -6.87 0.23
CA ILE A 305 13.31 -7.77 -0.88
C ILE A 305 12.18 -7.16 -1.73
N GLU A 306 11.14 -6.62 -1.10
CA GLU A 306 10.04 -5.96 -1.80
C GLU A 306 10.49 -4.68 -2.54
N ALA A 307 11.33 -3.87 -1.92
CA ALA A 307 11.91 -2.66 -2.50
C ALA A 307 12.72 -2.99 -3.76
N ALA A 308 13.53 -4.05 -3.72
CA ALA A 308 14.29 -4.51 -4.88
C ALA A 308 13.39 -4.98 -6.03
N ARG A 309 12.19 -5.49 -5.74
CA ARG A 309 11.21 -5.92 -6.78
C ARG A 309 10.42 -4.77 -7.38
N LYS A 310 10.20 -3.67 -6.65
CA LYS A 310 9.42 -2.51 -7.12
C LYS A 310 10.15 -1.60 -8.12
N LEU A 311 11.32 -2.00 -8.62
CA LEU A 311 12.13 -1.21 -9.55
C LEU A 311 11.44 -0.92 -10.89
N LYS A 312 10.44 -1.73 -11.29
CA LYS A 312 9.63 -1.48 -12.49
C LYS A 312 8.15 -1.67 -12.16
N GLN A 313 7.38 -0.59 -12.10
CA GLN A 313 5.98 -0.61 -11.67
C GLN A 313 5.01 -0.67 -12.86
N ILE A 314 5.44 -0.21 -14.04
CA ILE A 314 4.62 -0.14 -15.25
C ILE A 314 5.09 -1.15 -16.30
N SER A 315 4.11 -1.87 -16.87
CA SER A 315 4.28 -2.77 -18.00
C SER A 315 3.43 -2.28 -19.18
N VAL A 316 4.06 -2.13 -20.34
CA VAL A 316 3.39 -1.68 -21.57
C VAL A 316 2.78 -2.88 -22.26
N LEU A 317 1.45 -3.00 -22.21
CA LEU A 317 0.73 -4.07 -22.90
C LEU A 317 0.69 -3.82 -24.41
N GLN A 318 0.54 -2.56 -24.79
CA GLN A 318 0.54 -2.13 -26.19
C GLN A 318 1.22 -0.78 -26.28
N SER A 319 2.31 -0.70 -27.05
CA SER A 319 3.00 0.56 -27.33
C SER A 319 2.09 1.51 -28.14
N PRO A 320 2.34 2.83 -28.08
CA PRO A 320 1.56 3.83 -28.80
C PRO A 320 1.46 3.52 -30.29
N THR A 321 0.23 3.38 -30.78
CA THR A 321 -0.02 3.07 -32.20
C THR A 321 0.38 4.25 -33.09
N PHE A 322 0.89 3.94 -34.29
CA PHE A 322 1.05 4.94 -35.34
C PHE A 322 -0.22 4.95 -36.21
N PRO A 323 -1.05 6.01 -36.19
CA PRO A 323 -2.34 5.97 -36.87
C PRO A 323 -2.18 5.98 -38.39
N GLU A 324 -2.77 5.00 -39.09
CA GLU A 324 -2.68 4.91 -40.55
C GLU A 324 -3.79 5.70 -41.27
N TYR A 325 -4.95 5.86 -40.64
CA TYR A 325 -6.10 6.57 -41.21
C TYR A 325 -6.77 7.44 -40.14
N PRO A 326 -7.49 8.51 -40.57
CA PRO A 326 -8.22 9.36 -39.64
C PRO A 326 -9.47 8.65 -39.12
N VAL A 327 -9.57 8.50 -37.80
CA VAL A 327 -10.68 7.82 -37.13
C VAL A 327 -11.84 8.79 -36.89
N GLU A 328 -11.52 10.07 -36.72
CA GLU A 328 -12.47 11.14 -36.48
C GLU A 328 -12.31 12.29 -37.48
N PRO A 329 -13.39 13.06 -37.72
CA PRO A 329 -14.75 12.78 -37.28
C PRO A 329 -15.42 11.70 -38.13
N ARG A 330 -16.37 10.95 -37.54
CA ARG A 330 -17.19 9.98 -38.29
C ARG A 330 -18.21 10.73 -39.16
N ARG A 331 -17.75 11.32 -40.27
CA ARG A 331 -18.47 12.30 -41.10
C ARG A 331 -19.89 11.85 -41.47
N ILE A 332 -20.04 10.61 -41.94
CA ILE A 332 -21.34 10.04 -42.35
C ILE A 332 -22.24 9.84 -41.12
N TYR A 333 -21.72 9.21 -40.07
CA TYR A 333 -22.47 8.95 -38.84
C TYR A 333 -22.94 10.26 -38.19
N ASN A 334 -22.06 11.26 -38.05
CA ASN A 334 -22.40 12.56 -37.46
C ASN A 334 -23.44 13.31 -38.30
N SER A 335 -23.31 13.29 -39.63
CA SER A 335 -24.26 13.96 -40.53
C SER A 335 -25.65 13.33 -40.48
N VAL A 336 -25.75 11.99 -40.48
CA VAL A 336 -27.02 11.26 -40.39
C VAL A 336 -27.66 11.46 -39.02
N THR A 337 -26.90 11.33 -37.93
CA THR A 337 -27.39 11.53 -36.57
C THR A 337 -27.94 12.95 -36.38
N PHE A 338 -27.19 13.97 -36.83
CA PHE A 338 -27.65 15.35 -36.78
C PHE A 338 -28.92 15.56 -37.64
N GLY A 339 -28.96 14.97 -38.83
CA GLY A 339 -30.13 15.00 -39.70
C GLY A 339 -31.39 14.45 -39.01
N LEU A 340 -31.29 13.29 -38.36
CA LEU A 340 -32.40 12.70 -37.59
C LEU A 340 -32.84 13.61 -36.44
N ILE A 341 -31.90 14.12 -35.65
CA ILE A 341 -32.20 15.03 -34.52
C ILE A 341 -32.91 16.29 -35.02
N ALA A 342 -32.42 16.89 -36.11
CA ALA A 342 -33.03 18.08 -36.70
C ALA A 342 -34.46 17.81 -37.19
N ILE A 343 -34.71 16.65 -37.80
CA ILE A 343 -36.06 16.24 -38.21
C ILE A 343 -36.96 16.10 -36.98
N PHE A 344 -36.53 15.40 -35.92
CA PHE A 344 -37.32 15.27 -34.69
C PHE A 344 -37.64 16.63 -34.04
N LEU A 345 -36.65 17.52 -33.94
CA LEU A 345 -36.86 18.88 -33.44
C LEU A 345 -37.87 19.65 -34.31
N SER A 346 -37.77 19.53 -35.64
CA SER A 346 -38.70 20.18 -36.56
C SER A 346 -40.13 19.66 -36.39
N LEU A 347 -40.32 18.37 -36.14
CA LEU A 347 -41.63 17.77 -35.87
C LEU A 347 -42.22 18.29 -34.56
N ILE A 348 -41.42 18.40 -33.50
CA ILE A 348 -41.86 18.93 -32.20
C ILE A 348 -42.29 20.39 -32.35
N VAL A 349 -41.45 21.23 -32.98
CA VAL A 349 -41.77 22.65 -33.21
C VAL A 349 -43.02 22.80 -34.06
N GLN A 350 -43.19 21.95 -35.09
CA GLN A 350 -44.38 21.95 -35.92
C GLN A 350 -45.63 21.57 -35.11
N MET A 351 -45.54 20.57 -34.23
CA MET A 351 -46.64 20.16 -33.35
C MET A 351 -47.03 21.28 -32.39
N ILE A 352 -46.05 21.95 -31.77
CA ILE A 352 -46.29 23.10 -30.88
C ILE A 352 -46.99 24.24 -31.63
N MET A 353 -46.52 24.59 -32.83
CA MET A 353 -47.18 25.63 -33.63
C MET A 353 -48.60 25.26 -34.05
N LEU A 354 -48.86 23.98 -34.34
CA LEU A 354 -50.21 23.49 -34.63
C LEU A 354 -51.12 23.63 -33.40
N ILE A 355 -50.65 23.24 -32.21
CA ILE A 355 -51.42 23.38 -30.96
C ILE A 355 -51.72 24.85 -30.65
N ILE A 356 -50.73 25.73 -30.80
CA ILE A 356 -50.91 27.18 -30.56
C ILE A 356 -51.92 27.76 -31.55
N LYS A 357 -51.89 27.31 -32.81
CA LYS A 357 -52.85 27.75 -33.82
C LYS A 357 -54.27 27.27 -33.50
N ASP A 358 -54.40 26.02 -33.08
CA ASP A 358 -55.69 25.39 -32.74
C ASP A 358 -56.34 25.98 -31.48
N HIS A 359 -55.56 26.55 -30.55
CA HIS A 359 -56.07 27.27 -29.37
C HIS A 359 -56.30 28.77 -29.62
N ARG A 360 -55.95 29.29 -30.80
CA ARG A 360 -56.08 30.70 -31.15
C ARG A 360 -57.28 30.98 -32.07
N ASP A 361 -57.73 29.97 -32.80
CA ASP A 361 -59.03 29.94 -33.49
C ASP A 361 -60.12 29.49 -32.50
#